data_AF-A0A3M0JLC5-F1
#
_entry.id   AF-A0A3M0JLC5-F1
#
_cell.length_a   1.000
_cell.length_b   1.000
_cell.length_c   1.000
_cell.angle_alpha   90.00
_cell.angle_beta   90.00
_cell.angle_gamma   90.00
#
_symmetry.space_group_name_H-M   'P 1'
#
loop_
_entity.id
_entity.type
_entity.pdbx_description
1 polymer ?
#
loop_
_entity_poly.entity_id
_entity_poly.type
_entity_poly.pdbx_seq_one_letter_code
_entity_poly.pdbx_strand_id
1 'polypeptide(L)'
;MIDMRNIIIQGIREAVPRGQNLSKVFRECQGKEETPTEWLERLRKSLQIYSGTDPDSPVGEVLLKTQFVAKSWEDIKKKLEKIEGWQEKGLQELLREAQKIYMRRDEKKQKIQARVLVAAVREAQKQERPQASEKPLRKAPPKGATRPQKGTSGNRMEGVECFYCKKKGHMKRECPKKIRDEKMFRED
;
A
#
# COMPACT_ATOMS: atom_id res chain seq x y z
N MET A 1 -25.36 -41.96 40.54
CA MET A 1 -25.49 -42.87 39.38
C MET A 1 -24.23 -42.70 38.55
N ILE A 2 -23.48 -43.77 38.32
CA ILE A 2 -22.25 -43.70 37.53
C ILE A 2 -22.66 -43.55 36.06
N ASP A 3 -22.13 -42.53 35.38
CA ASP A 3 -22.40 -42.31 33.96
C ASP A 3 -21.64 -43.35 33.11
N MET A 4 -22.32 -44.46 32.83
CA MET A 4 -21.80 -45.58 32.04
C MET A 4 -21.29 -45.13 30.67
N ARG A 5 -21.88 -44.08 30.07
CA ARG A 5 -21.43 -43.54 28.79
C ARG A 5 -20.02 -42.96 28.93
N ASN A 6 -19.76 -42.20 29.98
CA ASN A 6 -18.44 -41.62 30.22
C ASN A 6 -17.39 -42.69 30.54
N ILE A 7 -17.76 -43.73 31.30
CA ILE A 7 -16.86 -44.86 31.58
C ILE A 7 -16.49 -45.60 30.29
N ILE A 8 -17.46 -45.92 29.43
CA ILE A 8 -17.20 -46.61 28.16
C ILE A 8 -16.33 -45.74 27.25
N ILE A 9 -16.62 -44.44 27.15
CA ILE A 9 -15.81 -43.50 26.34
C ILE A 9 -14.38 -43.42 26.86
N GLN A 10 -14.20 -43.33 28.19
CA GLN A 10 -12.88 -43.25 28.80
C GLN A 10 -12.09 -44.55 28.60
N GLY A 11 -12.71 -45.71 28.82
CA GLY A 11 -12.09 -47.02 28.58
C GLY A 11 -11.65 -47.21 27.13
N ILE A 12 -12.44 -46.76 26.14
CA ILE A 12 -12.04 -46.80 24.72
C ILE A 12 -10.84 -45.87 24.46
N ARG A 13 -10.83 -44.66 25.04
CA ARG A 13 -9.73 -43.69 24.86
C ARG A 13 -8.41 -44.19 25.45
N GLU A 14 -8.46 -44.95 26.53
CA GLU A 14 -7.29 -45.52 27.20
C GLU A 14 -6.83 -46.83 26.53
N ALA A 15 -7.76 -47.67 26.07
CA ALA A 15 -7.45 -48.97 25.47
C ALA A 15 -6.98 -48.89 24.01
N VAL A 16 -7.39 -47.86 23.26
CA VAL A 16 -6.98 -47.66 21.87
C VAL A 16 -5.94 -46.55 21.81
N PRO A 17 -4.66 -46.85 21.54
CA PRO A 17 -3.66 -45.82 21.30
C PRO A 17 -4.15 -44.93 20.16
N ARG A 18 -4.43 -43.65 20.44
CA ARG A 18 -4.69 -42.68 19.38
C ARG A 18 -3.41 -42.57 18.55
N GLY A 19 -3.42 -43.11 17.34
CA GLY A 19 -2.29 -42.98 16.43
C GLY A 19 -1.92 -41.51 16.26
N GLN A 20 -0.68 -41.16 16.54
CA GLN A 20 -0.21 -39.78 16.44
C GLN A 20 -0.06 -39.39 14.96
N ASN A 21 -1.00 -38.60 14.44
CA ASN A 21 -0.92 -38.05 13.08
C ASN A 21 -0.34 -36.64 13.09
N LEU A 22 0.95 -36.54 13.47
CA LEU A 22 1.69 -35.28 13.44
C LEU A 22 1.80 -34.70 12.03
N SER A 23 1.79 -35.55 11.00
CA SER A 23 1.82 -35.11 9.60
C SER A 23 0.63 -34.21 9.24
N LYS A 24 -0.54 -34.45 9.84
CA LYS A 24 -1.75 -33.66 9.59
C LYS A 24 -1.69 -32.32 10.32
N VAL A 25 -1.21 -32.31 11.57
CA VAL A 25 -0.92 -31.09 12.33
C VAL A 25 0.08 -30.22 11.58
N PHE A 26 1.14 -30.84 11.04
CA PHE A 26 2.26 -30.10 10.46
C PHE A 26 2.02 -29.56 9.06
N ARG A 27 0.93 -29.98 8.40
CA ARG A 27 0.55 -29.52 7.06
C ARG A 27 -0.13 -28.14 7.10
N GLU A 28 -0.73 -27.78 8.21
CA GLU A 28 -1.47 -26.52 8.34
C GLU A 28 -0.53 -25.31 8.31
N CYS A 29 -0.93 -24.26 7.60
CA CYS A 29 -0.27 -22.96 7.58
C CYS A 29 -1.25 -21.87 8.02
N GLN A 30 -0.73 -20.78 8.58
CA GLN A 30 -1.50 -19.58 8.84
C GLN A 30 -2.06 -19.02 7.53
N GLY A 31 -3.34 -18.66 7.51
CA GLY A 31 -3.97 -17.98 6.39
C GLY A 31 -3.49 -16.53 6.25
N LYS A 32 -3.52 -15.99 5.04
CA LYS A 32 -3.06 -14.60 4.77
C LYS A 32 -3.79 -13.57 5.65
N GLU A 33 -5.11 -13.69 5.77
CA GLU A 33 -5.95 -12.76 6.54
C GLU A 33 -6.34 -13.34 7.92
N GLU A 34 -5.73 -14.46 8.32
CA GLU A 34 -5.94 -15.07 9.63
C GLU A 34 -5.04 -14.39 10.65
N THR A 35 -5.61 -13.98 11.78
CA THR A 35 -4.84 -13.35 12.85
C THR A 35 -3.91 -14.36 13.52
N PRO A 36 -2.80 -13.91 14.12
CA PRO A 36 -1.90 -14.82 14.84
C PRO A 36 -2.58 -15.57 16.00
N THR A 37 -3.59 -14.99 16.63
CA THR A 37 -4.37 -15.65 17.69
C THR A 37 -5.21 -16.79 17.14
N GLU A 38 -5.96 -16.55 16.06
CA GLU A 38 -6.77 -17.59 15.40
C GLU A 38 -5.89 -18.75 14.90
N TRP A 39 -4.74 -18.41 14.33
CA TRP A 39 -3.73 -19.39 13.92
C TRP A 39 -3.28 -20.27 15.09
N LEU A 40 -2.92 -19.65 16.23
CA LEU A 40 -2.48 -20.40 17.40
C LEU A 40 -3.59 -21.30 17.98
N GLU A 41 -4.82 -20.80 18.07
CA GLU A 41 -5.96 -21.57 18.57
C GLU A 41 -6.27 -22.77 17.66
N ARG A 42 -6.23 -22.57 16.34
CA ARG A 42 -6.39 -23.66 15.37
C ARG A 42 -5.28 -24.69 15.50
N LEU A 43 -4.05 -24.23 15.69
CA LEU A 43 -2.88 -25.10 15.87
C LEU A 43 -2.99 -25.94 17.16
N ARG A 44 -3.41 -25.35 18.29
CA ARG A 44 -3.70 -26.06 19.55
C ARG A 44 -4.75 -27.15 19.35
N LYS A 45 -5.85 -26.80 18.70
CA LYS A 45 -6.94 -27.74 18.41
C LYS A 45 -6.49 -28.88 17.51
N SER A 46 -5.71 -28.58 16.47
CA SER A 46 -5.15 -29.59 15.55
C SER A 46 -4.21 -30.55 16.28
N LEU A 47 -3.32 -30.02 17.11
CA LEU A 47 -2.41 -30.82 17.94
C LEU A 47 -3.19 -31.78 18.86
N GLN A 48 -4.19 -31.27 19.57
CA GLN A 48 -5.01 -32.06 20.49
C GLN A 48 -5.81 -33.17 19.76
N ILE A 49 -6.41 -32.86 18.61
CA ILE A 49 -7.25 -33.81 17.86
C ILE A 49 -6.42 -34.90 17.19
N TYR A 50 -5.32 -34.54 16.52
CA TYR A 50 -4.61 -35.47 15.64
C TYR A 50 -3.41 -36.15 16.29
N SER A 51 -2.84 -35.59 17.35
CA SER A 51 -1.72 -36.22 18.05
C SER A 51 -2.08 -36.70 19.45
N GLY A 52 -3.19 -36.23 20.02
CA GLY A 52 -3.53 -36.47 21.44
C GLY A 52 -2.58 -35.78 22.43
N THR A 53 -1.60 -35.00 21.95
CA THR A 53 -0.68 -34.23 22.79
C THR A 53 -1.45 -33.11 23.48
N ASP A 54 -1.27 -33.00 24.78
CA ASP A 54 -1.78 -31.88 25.56
C ASP A 54 -1.05 -30.58 25.16
N PRO A 55 -1.76 -29.56 24.62
CA PRO A 55 -1.19 -28.28 24.25
C PRO A 55 -0.45 -27.55 25.38
N ASP A 56 -0.84 -27.80 26.63
CA ASP A 56 -0.29 -27.13 27.82
C ASP A 56 0.85 -27.94 28.47
N SER A 57 1.15 -29.13 27.95
CA SER A 57 2.33 -29.90 28.36
C SER A 57 3.63 -29.29 27.81
N PRO A 58 4.80 -29.55 28.42
CA PRO A 58 6.09 -29.07 27.90
C PRO A 58 6.37 -29.49 26.46
N VAL A 59 5.98 -30.72 26.09
CA VAL A 59 6.11 -31.22 24.71
C VAL A 59 5.17 -30.47 23.77
N GLY A 60 3.93 -30.25 24.21
CA GLY A 60 2.94 -29.46 23.47
C GLY A 60 3.43 -28.05 23.20
N GLU A 61 3.96 -27.38 24.22
CA GLU A 61 4.47 -26.01 24.09
C GLU A 61 5.63 -25.91 23.10
N VAL A 62 6.60 -26.84 23.13
CA VAL A 62 7.71 -26.87 22.18
C VAL A 62 7.21 -27.08 20.74
N LEU A 63 6.27 -28.00 20.54
CA LEU A 63 5.66 -28.25 19.23
C LEU A 63 4.89 -27.03 18.72
N LEU A 64 4.06 -26.43 19.57
CA LEU A 64 3.29 -25.23 19.25
C LEU A 64 4.20 -24.08 18.88
N LYS A 65 5.25 -23.81 19.67
CA LYS A 65 6.22 -22.75 19.40
C LYS A 65 6.92 -22.93 18.05
N THR A 66 7.46 -24.13 17.83
CA THR A 66 8.19 -24.46 16.60
C THR A 66 7.28 -24.29 15.38
N GLN A 67 6.07 -24.83 15.46
CA GLN A 67 5.13 -24.84 14.36
C GLN A 67 4.47 -23.47 14.12
N PHE A 68 4.18 -22.72 15.19
CA PHE A 68 3.66 -21.37 15.12
C PHE A 68 4.59 -20.49 14.27
N VAL A 69 5.90 -20.51 14.56
CA VAL A 69 6.90 -19.75 13.80
C VAL A 69 7.04 -20.29 12.37
N ALA A 70 7.27 -21.59 12.22
CA ALA A 70 7.61 -22.19 10.91
C ALA A 70 6.47 -22.11 9.88
N LYS A 71 5.22 -22.08 10.34
CA LYS A 71 4.01 -22.09 9.49
C LYS A 71 3.17 -20.83 9.57
N SER A 72 3.64 -19.81 10.30
CA SER A 72 3.10 -18.47 10.19
C SER A 72 3.20 -17.95 8.76
N TRP A 73 2.37 -16.96 8.43
CA TRP A 73 2.42 -16.31 7.12
C TRP A 73 3.78 -15.67 6.88
N GLU A 74 4.18 -15.57 5.61
CA GLU A 74 5.57 -15.32 5.21
C GLU A 74 6.21 -14.06 5.85
N ASP A 75 5.45 -12.99 6.04
CA ASP A 75 5.94 -11.75 6.64
C ASP A 75 6.12 -11.84 8.16
N ILE A 76 5.26 -12.60 8.84
CA ILE A 76 5.36 -12.92 10.26
C ILE A 76 6.51 -13.89 10.48
N LYS A 77 6.53 -15.02 9.76
CA LYS A 77 7.58 -16.04 9.83
C LYS A 77 8.97 -15.42 9.71
N LYS A 78 9.22 -14.68 8.62
CA LYS A 78 10.52 -14.04 8.36
C LYS A 78 10.97 -13.08 9.45
N LYS A 79 10.04 -12.49 10.19
CA LYS A 79 10.37 -11.55 11.28
C LYS A 79 10.56 -12.28 12.61
N LEU A 80 9.76 -13.32 12.89
CA LEU A 80 9.94 -14.14 14.08
C LEU A 80 11.27 -14.91 14.03
N GLU A 81 11.64 -15.48 12.88
CA GLU A 81 12.92 -16.18 12.69
C GLU A 81 14.15 -15.26 12.86
N LYS A 82 13.98 -13.95 12.70
CA LYS A 82 15.05 -12.95 12.89
C LYS A 82 15.22 -12.51 14.34
N ILE A 83 14.30 -12.88 15.23
CA ILE A 83 14.45 -12.58 16.64
C ILE A 83 15.56 -13.47 17.19
N GLU A 84 16.60 -12.86 17.75
CA GLU A 84 17.68 -13.58 18.42
C GLU A 84 17.13 -14.42 19.57
N GLY A 85 17.57 -15.67 19.67
CA GLY A 85 17.11 -16.59 20.70
C GLY A 85 15.60 -16.85 20.68
N TRP A 86 14.90 -16.74 19.54
CA TRP A 86 13.44 -16.94 19.51
C TRP A 86 12.99 -18.31 20.03
N GLN A 87 13.84 -19.34 19.95
CA GLN A 87 13.58 -20.66 20.52
C GLN A 87 13.55 -20.65 22.05
N GLU A 88 14.24 -19.71 22.70
CA GLU A 88 14.24 -19.53 24.17
C GLU A 88 13.04 -18.69 24.63
N LYS A 89 12.43 -17.93 23.71
CA LYS A 89 11.23 -17.14 24.01
C LYS A 89 10.01 -18.02 24.28
N GLY A 90 9.14 -17.51 25.14
CA GLY A 90 7.85 -18.12 25.42
C GLY A 90 6.88 -17.98 24.25
N LEU A 91 5.96 -18.93 24.10
CA LEU A 91 4.94 -18.92 23.05
C LEU A 91 4.12 -17.62 23.04
N GLN A 92 3.79 -17.09 24.23
CA GLN A 92 3.05 -15.83 24.39
C GLN A 92 3.84 -14.61 23.92
N GLU A 93 5.16 -14.61 24.06
CA GLU A 93 5.99 -13.51 23.58
C GLU A 93 6.03 -13.48 22.06
N LEU A 94 6.21 -14.66 21.42
CA LEU A 94 6.16 -14.81 19.97
C LEU A 94 4.79 -14.42 19.41
N LEU A 95 3.70 -14.78 20.10
CA LEU A 95 2.35 -14.36 19.72
C LEU A 95 2.20 -12.84 19.72
N ARG A 96 2.69 -12.15 20.76
CA ARG A 96 2.63 -10.67 20.83
C ARG A 96 3.42 -10.02 19.69
N GLU A 97 4.60 -10.53 19.37
CA GLU A 97 5.38 -10.01 18.23
C GLU A 97 4.67 -10.27 16.89
N ALA A 98 4.10 -11.45 16.69
CA ALA A 98 3.31 -11.77 15.52
C ALA A 98 2.10 -10.82 15.35
N GLN A 99 1.38 -10.53 16.43
CA GLN A 99 0.25 -9.59 16.43
C GLN A 99 0.68 -8.18 16.02
N LYS A 100 1.80 -7.67 16.56
CA LYS A 100 2.35 -6.36 16.15
C LYS A 100 2.67 -6.32 14.65
N ILE A 101 3.21 -7.41 14.11
CA ILE A 101 3.55 -7.52 12.68
C ILE A 101 2.28 -7.50 11.82
N TYR A 102 1.28 -8.30 12.21
CA TYR A 102 0.00 -8.40 11.54
C TYR A 102 -0.73 -7.04 11.50
N MET A 103 -0.84 -6.35 12.64
CA MET A 103 -1.51 -5.05 12.72
C MET A 103 -0.83 -4.00 11.83
N ARG A 104 0.51 -3.92 11.86
CA ARG A 104 1.25 -2.99 10.98
C ARG A 104 1.02 -3.25 9.49
N ARG A 105 0.83 -4.51 9.11
CA ARG A 105 0.50 -4.89 7.73
C ARG A 105 -0.90 -4.40 7.35
N ASP A 106 -1.87 -4.60 8.23
CA ASP A 106 -3.25 -4.20 8.02
C ASP A 106 -3.39 -2.67 7.97
N GLU A 107 -2.72 -1.94 8.85
CA GLU A 107 -2.63 -0.47 8.79
C GLU A 107 -2.05 0.01 7.45
N LYS A 108 -0.97 -0.64 6.97
CA LYS A 108 -0.37 -0.31 5.67
C LYS A 108 -1.34 -0.60 4.51
N LYS A 109 -2.06 -1.72 4.57
CA LYS A 109 -3.08 -2.10 3.58
C LYS A 109 -4.21 -1.06 3.55
N GLN A 110 -4.73 -0.67 4.72
CA GLN A 110 -5.76 0.36 4.85
C GLN A 110 -5.28 1.73 4.33
N LYS A 111 -4.05 2.13 4.66
CA LYS A 111 -3.47 3.38 4.15
C LYS A 111 -3.33 3.39 2.63
N ILE A 112 -2.94 2.27 2.02
CA ILE A 112 -2.86 2.14 0.56
C ILE A 112 -4.28 2.23 -0.04
N GLN A 113 -5.24 1.50 0.52
CA GLN A 113 -6.64 1.54 0.07
C GLN A 113 -7.22 2.95 0.15
N ALA A 114 -7.00 3.66 1.25
CA ALA A 114 -7.45 5.05 1.42
C ALA A 114 -6.81 5.98 0.39
N ARG A 115 -5.51 5.83 0.09
CA ARG A 115 -4.84 6.63 -0.95
C ARG A 115 -5.42 6.37 -2.34
N VAL A 116 -5.72 5.11 -2.66
CA VAL A 116 -6.35 4.74 -3.94
C VAL A 116 -7.75 5.34 -4.04
N LEU A 117 -8.57 5.23 -2.98
CA LEU A 117 -9.91 5.81 -2.96
C LEU A 117 -9.89 7.33 -3.13
N VAL A 118 -9.00 8.04 -2.41
CA VAL A 118 -8.84 9.49 -2.54
C VAL A 118 -8.39 9.88 -3.95
N ALA A 119 -7.49 9.10 -4.57
CA ALA A 119 -7.08 9.34 -5.95
C ALA A 119 -8.25 9.16 -6.93
N ALA A 120 -9.04 8.09 -6.78
CA ALA A 120 -10.20 7.83 -7.62
C ALA A 120 -11.26 8.95 -7.51
N VAL A 121 -11.55 9.43 -6.30
CA VAL A 121 -12.47 10.56 -6.07
C VAL A 121 -11.97 11.85 -6.75
N ARG A 122 -10.67 12.15 -6.64
CA ARG A 122 -10.08 13.33 -7.29
C ARG A 122 -10.15 13.27 -8.82
N GLU A 123 -9.97 12.08 -9.41
CA GLU A 123 -10.10 11.90 -10.86
C GLU A 123 -11.55 12.00 -11.31
N ALA A 124 -12.50 11.44 -10.58
CA ALA A 124 -13.93 11.59 -10.87
C ALA A 124 -14.37 13.06 -10.84
N GLN A 125 -13.93 13.84 -9.83
CA GLN A 125 -14.21 15.28 -9.75
C GLN A 125 -13.61 16.10 -10.92
N LYS A 126 -12.50 15.66 -11.50
CA LYS A 126 -11.93 16.29 -12.70
C LYS A 126 -12.73 15.96 -13.95
N GLN A 127 -13.28 14.76 -14.05
CA GLN A 127 -14.13 14.34 -15.17
C GLN A 127 -15.52 15.00 -15.12
N GLU A 128 -16.03 15.29 -13.91
CA GLU A 128 -17.32 15.99 -13.73
C GLU A 128 -17.24 17.51 -13.86
N ARG A 129 -16.04 18.12 -13.95
CA ARG A 129 -15.95 19.53 -14.40
C ARG A 129 -16.43 19.58 -15.85
N PRO A 130 -17.53 20.30 -16.16
CA PRO A 130 -17.91 20.50 -17.54
C PRO A 130 -16.75 21.17 -18.27
N GLN A 131 -16.45 20.75 -19.49
CA GLN A 131 -15.64 21.51 -20.43
C GLN A 131 -16.37 22.83 -20.78
N ALA A 132 -16.53 23.72 -19.81
CA ALA A 132 -17.08 25.04 -20.01
C ALA A 132 -15.95 25.99 -20.44
N SER A 133 -15.49 25.84 -21.68
CA SER A 133 -15.11 26.96 -22.54
C SER A 133 -14.73 26.48 -23.94
N GLU A 134 -15.66 25.84 -24.65
CA GLU A 134 -15.69 26.04 -26.09
C GLU A 134 -16.04 27.52 -26.33
N LYS A 135 -15.05 28.29 -26.81
CA LYS A 135 -15.26 29.69 -27.19
C LYS A 135 -16.33 29.75 -28.27
N PRO A 136 -17.33 30.66 -28.20
CA PRO A 136 -18.31 30.81 -29.26
C PRO A 136 -17.62 31.20 -30.57
N LEU A 137 -17.79 30.35 -31.58
CA LEU A 137 -17.45 30.60 -32.97
C LEU A 137 -18.25 31.81 -33.47
N ARG A 138 -17.70 33.02 -33.34
CA ARG A 138 -18.26 34.20 -34.01
C ARG A 138 -17.99 34.05 -35.50
N LYS A 139 -19.04 33.70 -36.24
CA LYS A 139 -19.11 33.79 -37.70
C LYS A 139 -18.72 35.20 -38.15
N ALA A 140 -17.72 35.29 -39.02
CA ALA A 140 -17.40 36.51 -39.75
C ALA A 140 -18.22 36.56 -41.06
N PRO A 141 -18.85 37.69 -41.41
CA PRO A 141 -19.19 38.01 -42.80
C PRO A 141 -17.99 38.70 -43.51
N PRO A 142 -18.01 38.78 -44.84
CA PRO A 142 -16.84 38.52 -45.69
C PRO A 142 -15.87 39.69 -45.78
N LYS A 143 -14.57 39.38 -45.86
CA LYS A 143 -13.55 40.33 -46.30
C LYS A 143 -13.61 40.47 -47.81
N GLY A 144 -14.31 41.52 -48.26
CA GLY A 144 -13.95 42.24 -49.47
C GLY A 144 -12.51 42.74 -49.36
N ALA A 145 -11.85 42.74 -50.51
CA ALA A 145 -10.44 43.00 -50.67
C ALA A 145 -10.01 44.44 -50.29
N THR A 146 -8.69 44.58 -50.27
CA THR A 146 -7.90 45.80 -50.44
C THR A 146 -7.50 46.56 -49.17
N ARG A 147 -6.20 46.41 -48.87
CA ARG A 147 -5.37 47.28 -48.03
C ARG A 147 -5.59 48.74 -48.41
N PRO A 148 -5.49 49.69 -47.46
CA PRO A 148 -4.25 50.47 -47.44
C PRO A 148 -3.72 50.82 -46.05
N GLN A 149 -2.47 51.25 -46.06
CA GLN A 149 -1.67 51.72 -44.93
C GLN A 149 -2.22 52.99 -44.28
N LYS A 150 -1.72 53.23 -43.06
CA LYS A 150 -1.25 54.52 -42.49
C LYS A 150 -2.13 55.14 -41.39
N GLY A 151 -1.45 55.55 -40.30
CA GLY A 151 -1.93 56.49 -39.28
C GLY A 151 -2.29 55.84 -37.94
N THR A 152 -1.34 55.61 -37.03
CA THR A 152 -0.90 56.49 -35.91
C THR A 152 -1.79 56.48 -34.66
N SER A 153 -1.15 56.04 -33.57
CA SER A 153 -1.44 56.26 -32.13
C SER A 153 -2.77 55.75 -31.55
N GLY A 154 -2.83 55.11 -30.39
CA GLY A 154 -1.79 54.83 -29.41
C GLY A 154 -2.31 54.02 -28.22
N ASN A 155 -1.42 53.87 -27.23
CA ASN A 155 -1.66 53.44 -25.86
C ASN A 155 -2.00 51.98 -25.56
N ARG A 156 -0.96 51.13 -25.55
CA ARG A 156 -0.86 50.02 -24.57
C ARG A 156 0.55 49.58 -24.15
N MET A 157 1.62 50.24 -24.63
CA MET A 157 3.02 49.86 -24.33
C MET A 157 3.76 50.88 -23.44
N GLU A 158 3.02 51.79 -22.81
CA GLU A 158 3.55 52.80 -21.88
C GLU A 158 3.73 52.18 -20.49
N GLY A 159 4.75 51.33 -20.33
CA GLY A 159 5.05 50.73 -19.02
C GLY A 159 5.92 49.49 -19.06
N VAL A 160 6.10 48.87 -20.23
CA VAL A 160 6.94 47.68 -20.35
C VAL A 160 8.39 48.10 -20.58
N GLU A 161 9.20 47.95 -19.52
CA GLU A 161 10.65 48.07 -19.57
C GLU A 161 11.27 46.79 -20.15
N CYS A 162 12.21 46.93 -21.07
CA CYS A 162 12.93 45.79 -21.60
C CYS A 162 13.82 45.15 -20.53
N PHE A 163 13.55 43.89 -20.18
CA PHE A 163 14.38 43.10 -19.25
C PHE A 163 15.83 42.87 -19.70
N TYR A 164 16.22 43.26 -20.92
CA TYR A 164 17.59 43.19 -21.42
C TYR A 164 18.30 44.54 -21.34
N CYS A 165 17.79 45.56 -22.03
CA CYS A 165 18.47 46.85 -22.15
C CYS A 165 17.89 47.97 -21.27
N LYS A 166 16.86 47.68 -20.47
CA LYS A 166 16.22 48.62 -19.55
C LYS A 166 15.56 49.84 -20.21
N LYS A 167 15.41 49.83 -21.53
CA LYS A 167 14.68 50.87 -22.28
C LYS A 167 13.20 50.51 -22.40
N LYS A 168 12.33 51.52 -22.32
CA LYS A 168 10.87 51.37 -22.48
C LYS A 168 10.51 51.17 -23.95
N GLY A 169 9.33 50.59 -24.20
CA GLY A 169 8.73 50.50 -25.54
C GLY A 169 8.97 49.19 -26.29
N HIS A 170 9.67 48.21 -25.71
CA HIS A 170 9.84 46.87 -26.28
C HIS A 170 10.13 45.82 -25.19
N MET A 171 9.82 44.54 -25.46
CA MET A 171 10.16 43.42 -24.56
C MET A 171 11.54 42.83 -24.86
N LYS A 172 12.09 42.02 -23.95
CA LYS A 172 13.38 41.31 -24.13
C LYS A 172 13.47 40.54 -25.47
N ARG A 173 12.36 39.98 -25.96
CA ARG A 173 12.31 39.24 -27.23
C ARG A 173 12.51 40.13 -28.47
N GLU A 174 12.13 41.39 -28.36
CA GLU A 174 12.17 42.37 -29.45
C GLU A 174 13.33 43.36 -29.27
N CYS A 175 14.27 43.06 -28.37
CA CYS A 175 15.35 43.98 -28.03
C CYS A 175 16.38 44.07 -29.16
N PRO A 176 16.56 45.24 -29.80
CA PRO A 176 17.55 45.39 -30.87
C PRO A 176 18.99 45.15 -30.40
N LYS A 177 19.29 45.45 -29.12
CA LYS A 177 20.61 45.14 -28.53
C LYS A 177 20.84 43.63 -28.42
N LYS A 178 19.89 42.89 -27.83
CA LYS A 178 19.97 41.43 -27.70
C LYS A 178 20.16 40.73 -29.03
N ILE A 179 19.46 41.17 -30.08
CA ILE A 179 19.56 40.59 -31.42
C ILE A 179 20.93 40.86 -32.05
N ARG A 180 21.57 42.01 -31.77
CA ARG A 180 22.95 42.28 -32.22
C ARG A 180 23.96 41.46 -31.44
N ASP A 181 23.81 41.39 -30.13
CA ASP A 181 24.74 40.67 -29.25
C ASP A 181 24.69 39.15 -29.56
N GLU A 182 23.51 38.57 -29.76
CA GLU A 182 23.36 37.16 -30.20
C GLU A 182 23.90 36.87 -31.61
N LYS A 183 24.07 37.89 -32.45
CA LYS A 183 24.72 37.73 -33.76
C LYS A 183 26.24 37.79 -33.63
N MET A 184 26.79 38.63 -32.76
CA MET A 184 28.24 38.67 -32.52
C MET A 184 28.76 37.38 -31.88
N PHE A 185 28.05 36.81 -30.90
CA PHE A 185 28.45 35.55 -30.25
C PHE A 185 28.27 34.29 -31.12
N ARG A 186 27.88 34.43 -32.39
CA ARG A 186 27.69 33.31 -33.33
C ARG A 186 28.71 33.30 -34.46
N GLU A 187 29.62 34.27 -34.49
CA GLU A 187 30.69 34.43 -35.49
C GLU A 187 32.10 34.23 -34.90
N ASP A 188 32.20 33.75 -33.65
CA ASP A 188 33.42 33.19 -33.02
C ASP A 188 33.24 31.69 -32.76
#